data_AF-A0A6P7GYI3-F1
#
_entry.id   AF-A0A6P7GYI3-F1
#
_cell.length_a   1.000
_cell.length_b   1.000
_cell.length_c   1.000
_cell.angle_alpha   90.00
_cell.angle_beta   90.00
_cell.angle_gamma   90.00
#
_symmetry.space_group_name_H-M   'P 1'
#
loop_
_entity.id
_entity.type
_entity.pdbx_description
1 polymer ?
#
loop_
_entity_poly.entity_id
_entity_poly.type
_entity_poly.pdbx_seq_one_letter_code
_entity_poly.pdbx_strand_id
1 'polypeptide(L)'
;MKLEKMATIGRTITPAGTDGSDFEHRQRVATHYQASALNKSRLKYCIFFHYLLFFVMLAKLSADILDRLDIFILEIEELDIPKPLWWEYIWCISFPLSFLGLEAIKKNRVSLMRYYRLGVLLFALVPICYAGVYYFFDVWTYLKHEVEEDLENIEWWQGYPYGMLWYAFLIVALQIHLFTLHFSQKLLDAWLARISGRKQE
;
A
#
# COMPACT_ATOMS: atom_id res chain seq x y z
N MET A 1 -26.58 -50.00 61.89
CA MET A 1 -26.85 -50.72 60.62
C MET A 1 -26.56 -49.74 59.48
N LYS A 2 -25.71 -50.14 58.53
CA LYS A 2 -25.03 -49.30 57.53
C LYS A 2 -25.99 -48.46 56.66
N LEU A 3 -25.68 -47.18 56.52
CA LEU A 3 -26.17 -46.33 55.42
C LEU A 3 -25.38 -46.68 54.15
N GLU A 4 -26.08 -47.22 53.17
CA GLU A 4 -25.55 -47.54 51.84
C GLU A 4 -25.42 -46.21 51.06
N LYS A 5 -24.18 -45.79 50.77
CA LYS A 5 -23.93 -44.68 49.85
C LYS A 5 -24.15 -45.20 48.44
N MET A 6 -25.28 -44.82 47.81
CA MET A 6 -25.45 -44.93 46.37
C MET A 6 -24.37 -44.10 45.68
N ALA A 7 -23.50 -44.77 44.92
CA ALA A 7 -22.59 -44.13 43.99
C ALA A 7 -23.41 -43.61 42.81
N THR A 8 -23.67 -42.30 42.78
CA THR A 8 -24.13 -41.61 41.58
C THR A 8 -23.02 -41.76 40.53
N ILE A 9 -23.29 -42.58 39.51
CA ILE A 9 -22.45 -42.67 38.31
C ILE A 9 -22.32 -41.24 37.78
N GLY A 10 -21.13 -40.66 37.96
CA GLY A 10 -20.79 -39.37 37.39
C GLY A 10 -20.88 -39.50 35.87
N ARG A 11 -21.99 -39.04 35.30
CA ARG A 11 -22.01 -38.61 33.90
C ARG A 11 -20.88 -37.59 33.81
N THR A 12 -19.80 -37.97 33.15
CA THR A 12 -18.81 -37.04 32.64
C THR A 12 -19.56 -36.08 31.73
N ILE A 13 -19.96 -34.94 32.27
CA ILE A 13 -20.38 -33.79 31.49
C ILE A 13 -19.09 -33.33 30.83
N THR A 14 -18.77 -33.90 29.67
CA THR A 14 -17.80 -33.29 28.78
C THR A 14 -18.30 -31.87 28.49
N PRO A 15 -17.45 -30.84 28.59
CA PRO A 15 -17.85 -29.50 28.20
C PRO A 15 -18.45 -29.55 26.80
N ALA A 16 -19.62 -28.92 26.61
CA ALA A 16 -20.24 -28.81 25.30
C ALA A 16 -19.19 -28.23 24.32
N GLY A 17 -18.84 -28.98 23.27
CA GLY A 17 -17.79 -28.62 22.31
C GLY A 17 -16.45 -29.36 22.45
N THR A 18 -16.39 -30.49 23.18
CA THR A 18 -15.18 -31.34 23.27
C THR A 18 -15.31 -32.68 22.53
N ASP A 19 -16.39 -32.91 21.78
CA ASP A 19 -16.68 -34.15 21.04
C ASP A 19 -16.13 -34.17 19.60
N GLY A 20 -15.43 -33.11 19.17
CA GLY A 20 -14.86 -32.98 17.83
C GLY A 20 -15.86 -32.63 16.73
N SER A 21 -17.16 -32.46 17.07
CA SER A 21 -18.20 -32.07 16.11
C SER A 21 -18.03 -30.63 15.56
N ASP A 22 -17.21 -29.82 16.24
CA ASP A 22 -16.92 -28.43 15.88
C ASP A 22 -15.63 -28.26 15.04
N PHE A 23 -14.99 -29.35 14.63
CA PHE A 23 -13.72 -29.31 13.90
C PHE A 23 -13.81 -28.49 12.61
N GLU A 24 -14.85 -28.68 11.80
CA GLU A 24 -15.04 -27.94 10.55
C GLU A 24 -15.22 -26.43 10.81
N HIS A 25 -15.98 -26.06 11.84
CA HIS A 25 -16.17 -24.67 12.23
C HIS A 25 -14.84 -24.04 12.69
N ARG A 26 -14.09 -24.73 13.57
CA ARG A 26 -12.77 -24.27 14.03
C ARG A 26 -11.77 -24.12 12.88
N GLN A 27 -11.74 -25.05 11.94
CA GLN A 27 -10.86 -25.01 10.77
C GLN A 27 -11.21 -23.84 9.85
N ARG A 28 -12.50 -23.59 9.60
CA ARG A 28 -12.96 -22.44 8.82
C ARG A 28 -12.61 -21.11 9.49
N VAL A 29 -12.81 -21.01 10.81
CA VAL A 29 -12.46 -19.80 11.57
C VAL A 29 -10.93 -19.57 11.55
N ALA A 30 -10.12 -20.60 11.77
CA ALA A 30 -8.66 -20.51 11.75
C ALA A 30 -8.12 -20.06 10.38
N THR A 31 -8.65 -20.62 9.29
CA THR A 31 -8.25 -20.22 7.92
C THR A 31 -8.60 -18.76 7.63
N HIS A 32 -9.75 -18.26 8.09
CA HIS A 32 -10.11 -16.84 7.97
C HIS A 32 -9.13 -15.92 8.75
N TYR A 33 -8.75 -16.28 9.97
CA TYR A 33 -7.79 -15.50 10.76
C TYR A 33 -6.39 -15.50 10.13
N GLN A 34 -5.92 -16.65 9.64
CA GLN A 34 -4.64 -16.77 8.96
C GLN A 34 -4.61 -15.93 7.67
N ALA A 35 -5.69 -15.96 6.87
CA ALA A 35 -5.81 -15.16 5.66
C ALA A 35 -5.82 -13.65 5.96
N SER A 36 -6.51 -13.21 7.02
CA SER A 36 -6.48 -11.80 7.42
C SER A 36 -5.09 -11.39 7.91
N ALA A 37 -4.44 -12.20 8.76
CA ALA A 37 -3.10 -11.92 9.26
C ALA A 37 -2.07 -11.79 8.12
N LEU A 38 -2.11 -12.70 7.15
CA LEU A 38 -1.24 -12.67 5.98
C LEU A 38 -1.43 -11.38 5.16
N ASN A 39 -2.67 -11.02 4.82
CA ASN A 39 -2.95 -9.82 4.03
C ASN A 39 -2.62 -8.53 4.79
N LYS A 40 -2.72 -8.51 6.12
CA LYS A 40 -2.23 -7.38 6.93
C LYS A 40 -0.73 -7.22 6.82
N SER A 41 0.03 -8.33 6.92
CA SER A 41 1.48 -8.30 6.77
C SER A 41 1.88 -7.82 5.38
N ARG A 42 1.26 -8.37 4.33
CA ARG A 42 1.50 -7.94 2.94
C ARG A 42 1.19 -6.46 2.72
N LEU A 43 0.07 -5.96 3.24
CA LEU A 43 -0.26 -4.54 3.15
C LEU A 43 0.76 -3.66 3.89
N LYS A 44 1.30 -4.09 5.03
CA LYS A 44 2.39 -3.38 5.71
C LYS A 44 3.66 -3.33 4.87
N TYR A 45 4.01 -4.40 4.15
CA TYR A 45 5.14 -4.38 3.23
C TYR A 45 4.90 -3.40 2.07
N CYS A 46 3.69 -3.36 1.50
CA CYS A 46 3.37 -2.35 0.49
C CYS A 46 3.53 -0.92 1.02
N ILE A 47 3.07 -0.65 2.24
CA ILE A 47 3.26 0.66 2.89
C ILE A 47 4.74 0.97 3.12
N PHE A 48 5.52 -0.02 3.56
CA PHE A 48 6.96 0.13 3.75
C PHE A 48 7.68 0.48 2.44
N PHE A 49 7.41 -0.24 1.35
CA PHE A 49 8.02 0.08 0.05
C PHE A 49 7.52 1.43 -0.51
N HIS A 50 6.27 1.80 -0.26
CA HIS A 50 5.79 3.14 -0.57
C HIS A 50 6.58 4.22 0.19
N TYR A 51 6.97 3.98 1.45
CA TYR A 51 7.81 4.92 2.20
C TYR A 51 9.21 5.05 1.60
N LEU A 52 9.81 3.96 1.13
CA LEU A 52 11.10 4.03 0.44
C LEU A 52 11.00 4.90 -0.82
N LEU A 53 9.95 4.70 -1.64
CA LEU A 53 9.70 5.55 -2.80
C LEU A 53 9.41 7.00 -2.42
N PHE A 54 8.70 7.23 -1.31
CA PHE A 54 8.48 8.57 -0.78
C PHE A 54 9.78 9.28 -0.43
N PHE A 55 10.73 8.61 0.21
CA PHE A 55 12.02 9.22 0.50
C PHE A 55 12.85 9.49 -0.76
N VAL A 56 12.75 8.65 -1.79
CA VAL A 56 13.36 8.93 -3.11
C VAL A 56 12.74 10.18 -3.73
N MET A 57 11.41 10.28 -3.74
CA MET A 57 10.71 11.47 -4.22
C MET A 57 11.06 12.71 -3.40
N LEU A 58 11.12 12.59 -2.06
CA LEU A 58 11.47 13.68 -1.17
C LEU A 58 12.90 14.19 -1.39
N ALA A 59 13.85 13.29 -1.64
CA ALA A 59 15.22 13.65 -1.99
C ALA A 59 15.31 14.39 -3.33
N LYS A 60 14.46 14.04 -4.29
CA LYS A 60 14.34 14.82 -5.54
C LYS A 60 13.74 16.20 -5.27
N LEU A 61 12.64 16.26 -4.51
CA LEU A 61 11.95 17.51 -4.17
C LEU A 61 12.75 18.42 -3.23
N SER A 62 13.77 17.89 -2.53
CA SER A 62 14.50 18.69 -1.55
C SER A 62 15.27 19.84 -2.16
N ALA A 63 15.76 19.73 -3.40
CA ALA A 63 16.42 20.84 -4.10
C ALA A 63 15.48 22.06 -4.19
N ASP A 64 14.27 21.85 -4.74
CA ASP A 64 13.28 22.93 -4.85
C ASP A 64 12.76 23.43 -3.49
N ILE A 65 12.66 22.56 -2.48
CA ILE A 65 12.28 22.97 -1.12
C ILE A 65 13.35 23.87 -0.50
N LEU A 66 14.64 23.54 -0.66
CA LEU A 66 15.75 24.33 -0.13
C LEU A 66 15.82 25.69 -0.80
N ASP A 67 15.63 25.75 -2.13
CA ASP A 67 15.54 27.00 -2.88
C ASP A 67 14.44 27.92 -2.34
N ARG A 68 13.24 27.38 -2.08
CA ARG A 68 12.12 28.15 -1.52
C ARG A 68 12.34 28.62 -0.09
N LEU A 69 13.26 28.00 0.64
CA LEU A 69 13.66 28.38 1.98
C LEU A 69 14.85 29.34 1.99
N ASP A 70 15.34 29.75 0.81
CA ASP A 70 16.52 30.61 0.64
C ASP A 70 17.80 29.95 1.23
N ILE A 71 17.89 28.62 1.13
CA ILE A 71 19.04 27.82 1.58
C ILE A 71 19.82 27.36 0.35
N PHE A 72 21.02 27.89 0.16
CA PHE A 72 21.90 27.52 -0.95
C PHE A 72 22.92 26.46 -0.54
N ILE A 73 22.94 25.33 -1.26
CA ILE A 73 23.95 24.27 -1.12
C ILE A 73 24.52 24.01 -2.51
N LEU A 74 25.79 24.33 -2.71
CA LEU A 74 26.45 24.29 -4.02
C LEU A 74 26.38 22.90 -4.66
N GLU A 75 26.62 21.85 -3.89
CA GLU A 75 26.62 20.46 -4.37
C GLU A 75 25.23 19.99 -4.85
N ILE A 76 24.16 20.58 -4.31
CA ILE A 76 22.79 20.27 -4.72
C ILE A 76 22.43 21.05 -5.99
N GLU A 77 22.87 22.30 -6.09
CA GLU A 77 22.66 23.12 -7.28
C GLU A 77 23.43 22.56 -8.50
N GLU A 78 24.67 22.11 -8.29
CA GLU A 78 25.49 21.47 -9.34
C GLU A 78 24.87 20.17 -9.89
N LEU A 79 23.97 19.55 -9.14
CA LEU A 79 23.27 18.35 -9.60
C LEU A 79 22.22 18.66 -10.68
N ASP A 80 21.86 19.94 -10.85
CA ASP A 80 20.93 20.47 -11.86
C ASP A 80 19.66 19.61 -11.96
N ILE A 81 19.04 19.36 -10.79
CA ILE A 81 17.84 18.51 -10.70
C ILE A 81 16.67 19.22 -11.41
N PRO A 82 16.01 18.58 -12.39
CA PRO A 82 14.88 19.20 -13.07
C PRO A 82 13.77 19.63 -12.11
N LYS A 83 13.23 20.82 -12.37
CA LYS A 83 12.23 21.44 -11.49
C LYS A 83 11.00 20.54 -11.35
N PRO A 84 10.44 20.44 -10.14
CA PRO A 84 9.35 19.52 -9.89
C PRO A 84 8.04 19.96 -10.49
N LEU A 85 7.32 18.98 -11.03
CA LEU A 85 5.96 19.14 -11.50
C LEU A 85 4.97 18.93 -10.36
N TRP A 86 3.78 19.50 -10.49
CA TRP A 86 2.72 19.40 -9.47
C TRP A 86 2.34 17.97 -9.09
N TRP A 87 2.41 17.04 -10.04
CA TRP A 87 2.06 15.63 -9.78
C TRP A 87 2.96 15.00 -8.71
N GLU A 88 4.22 15.41 -8.61
CA GLU A 88 5.18 14.89 -7.63
C GLU A 88 4.78 15.29 -6.21
N TYR A 89 4.40 16.56 -6.01
CA TYR A 89 3.88 17.04 -4.73
C TYR A 89 2.54 16.41 -4.37
N ILE A 90 1.64 16.26 -5.34
CA ILE A 90 0.34 15.61 -5.12
C ILE A 90 0.55 14.15 -4.75
N TRP A 91 1.51 13.47 -5.38
CA TRP A 91 1.87 12.09 -5.05
C TRP A 91 2.36 11.95 -3.61
N CYS A 92 3.15 12.90 -3.11
CA CYS A 92 3.60 12.93 -1.71
C CYS A 92 2.46 12.99 -0.68
N ILE A 93 1.25 13.43 -1.06
CA ILE A 93 0.07 13.41 -0.18
C ILE A 93 -0.36 11.97 0.18
N SER A 94 -0.01 10.96 -0.63
CA SER A 94 -0.32 9.57 -0.28
C SER A 94 0.47 9.05 0.92
N PHE A 95 1.62 9.65 1.25
CA PHE A 95 2.42 9.30 2.42
C PHE A 95 1.65 9.50 3.74
N PRO A 96 1.15 10.70 4.10
CA PRO A 96 0.39 10.84 5.34
C PRO A 96 -0.92 10.01 5.35
N LEU A 97 -1.49 9.69 4.20
CA LEU A 97 -2.69 8.85 4.14
C LEU A 97 -2.43 7.39 4.53
N SER A 98 -1.18 6.91 4.44
CA SER A 98 -0.81 5.56 4.87
C SER A 98 -1.08 5.31 6.36
N PHE A 99 -1.04 6.35 7.21
CA PHE A 99 -1.30 6.25 8.63
C PHE A 99 -2.74 5.78 8.89
N LEU A 100 -3.69 6.16 8.03
CA LEU A 100 -5.06 5.64 8.06
C LEU A 100 -5.08 4.13 7.79
N GLY A 101 -4.27 3.66 6.85
CA GLY A 101 -4.12 2.24 6.52
C GLY A 101 -3.52 1.43 7.67
N LEU A 102 -2.45 1.93 8.29
CA LEU A 102 -1.81 1.30 9.45
C LEU A 102 -2.76 1.20 10.64
N GLU A 103 -3.48 2.29 10.93
CA GLU A 103 -4.47 2.33 12.01
C GLU A 103 -5.67 1.41 11.73
N ALA A 104 -6.12 1.35 10.46
CA ALA A 104 -7.15 0.43 10.03
C ALA A 104 -6.75 -1.03 10.25
N ILE A 105 -5.52 -1.41 9.90
CA ILE A 105 -4.96 -2.76 10.09
C ILE A 105 -4.88 -3.13 11.58
N LYS A 106 -4.45 -2.19 12.43
CA LYS A 106 -4.30 -2.37 13.88
C LYS A 106 -5.65 -2.67 14.54
N LYS A 107 -6.70 -1.92 14.16
CA LYS A 107 -8.01 -1.98 14.81
C LYS A 107 -9.10 -2.71 14.00
N ASN A 108 -8.77 -3.28 12.84
CA ASN A 108 -9.73 -3.82 11.86
C ASN A 108 -10.85 -2.82 11.50
N ARG A 109 -10.50 -1.53 11.36
CA ARG A 109 -11.48 -0.46 11.11
C ARG A 109 -11.79 -0.34 9.62
N VAL A 110 -12.97 -0.82 9.24
CA VAL A 110 -13.48 -0.81 7.85
C VAL A 110 -13.52 0.60 7.27
N SER A 111 -14.02 1.60 8.01
CA SER A 111 -14.12 2.98 7.54
C SER A 111 -12.75 3.58 7.20
N LEU A 112 -11.77 3.44 8.09
CA LEU A 112 -10.41 3.92 7.85
C LEU A 112 -9.75 3.23 6.67
N MET A 113 -9.97 1.92 6.48
CA MET A 113 -9.47 1.20 5.31
C MET A 113 -10.10 1.72 4.01
N ARG A 114 -11.39 2.07 4.01
CA ARG A 114 -12.05 2.68 2.85
C ARG A 114 -11.47 4.06 2.52
N TYR A 115 -11.26 4.91 3.53
CA TYR A 115 -10.63 6.22 3.33
C TYR A 115 -9.19 6.09 2.84
N TYR A 116 -8.41 5.17 3.40
CA TYR A 116 -7.05 4.90 2.93
C TYR A 116 -7.04 4.46 1.46
N ARG A 117 -7.91 3.52 1.07
CA ARG A 117 -8.02 3.06 -0.33
C ARG A 117 -8.40 4.18 -1.29
N LEU A 118 -9.36 5.01 -0.91
CA LEU A 118 -9.72 6.20 -1.70
C LEU A 118 -8.53 7.15 -1.83
N GLY A 119 -7.79 7.35 -0.75
CA GLY A 119 -6.55 8.12 -0.74
C GLY A 119 -5.50 7.59 -1.71
N VAL A 120 -5.27 6.27 -1.72
CA VAL A 120 -4.34 5.62 -2.67
C VAL A 120 -4.79 5.80 -4.13
N LEU A 121 -6.09 5.70 -4.41
CA LEU A 121 -6.62 5.95 -5.75
C LEU A 121 -6.34 7.39 -6.21
N LEU A 122 -6.70 8.37 -5.39
CA LEU A 122 -6.67 9.79 -5.77
C LEU A 122 -5.27 10.40 -5.71
N PHE A 123 -4.48 10.07 -4.70
CA PHE A 123 -3.20 10.73 -4.44
C PHE A 123 -2.00 9.85 -4.75
N ALA A 124 -2.18 8.57 -5.11
CA ALA A 124 -1.06 7.74 -5.53
C ALA A 124 -1.21 7.30 -6.99
N LEU A 125 -2.35 6.69 -7.36
CA LEU A 125 -2.56 6.18 -8.72
C LEU A 125 -2.80 7.29 -9.76
N VAL A 126 -3.67 8.26 -9.47
CA VAL A 126 -3.94 9.34 -10.43
C VAL A 126 -2.68 10.13 -10.80
N PRO A 127 -1.83 10.58 -9.85
CA PRO A 127 -0.59 11.30 -10.18
C PRO A 127 0.38 10.47 -11.02
N ILE A 128 0.58 9.17 -10.73
CA ILE A 128 1.48 8.33 -11.54
C ILE A 128 0.91 8.04 -12.93
N CYS A 129 -0.41 7.92 -13.07
CA CYS A 129 -1.03 7.77 -14.38
C CYS A 129 -0.87 9.05 -15.21
N TYR A 130 -1.08 10.22 -14.59
CA TYR A 130 -0.81 11.51 -15.22
C TYR A 130 0.65 11.60 -15.67
N ALA A 131 1.61 11.28 -14.79
CA ALA A 131 3.03 11.30 -15.12
C ALA A 131 3.40 10.34 -16.26
N GLY A 132 2.80 9.14 -16.28
CA GLY A 132 3.01 8.18 -17.36
C GLY A 132 2.58 8.72 -18.72
N VAL A 133 1.43 9.40 -18.78
CA VAL A 133 0.96 10.07 -20.00
C VAL A 133 1.83 11.27 -20.34
N TYR A 134 2.22 12.07 -19.34
CA TYR A 134 3.05 13.27 -19.53
C TYR A 134 4.40 12.93 -20.18
N TYR A 135 5.11 11.93 -19.67
CA TYR A 135 6.42 11.52 -20.21
C TYR A 135 6.33 10.51 -21.36
N PHE A 136 5.13 10.17 -21.83
CA PHE A 136 4.97 9.12 -22.85
C PHE A 136 5.70 9.46 -24.15
N PHE A 137 5.54 10.68 -24.65
CA PHE A 137 6.15 11.09 -25.92
C PHE A 137 7.67 11.14 -25.81
N ASP A 138 8.23 11.69 -24.73
CA ASP A 138 9.68 11.73 -24.51
C ASP A 138 10.29 10.33 -24.51
N VAL A 139 9.66 9.39 -23.78
CA VAL A 139 10.10 7.99 -23.74
C VAL A 139 9.94 7.32 -25.10
N TRP A 140 8.82 7.55 -25.79
CA TRP A 140 8.57 6.97 -27.09
C TRP A 140 9.60 7.44 -28.13
N THR A 141 9.85 8.76 -28.20
CA THR A 141 10.84 9.37 -29.06
C THR A 141 12.23 8.85 -28.74
N TYR A 142 12.62 8.80 -27.46
CA TYR A 142 13.91 8.22 -27.08
C TYR A 142 14.09 6.77 -27.53
N LEU A 143 13.04 5.94 -27.45
CA LEU A 143 13.12 4.53 -27.84
C LEU A 143 13.05 4.29 -29.36
N LYS A 144 12.60 5.28 -30.13
CA LYS A 144 12.30 5.14 -31.57
C LYS A 144 13.02 6.12 -32.48
N HIS A 145 13.84 7.01 -31.94
CA HIS A 145 14.61 7.97 -32.73
C HIS A 145 15.40 7.26 -33.83
N GLU A 146 15.35 7.84 -35.03
CA GLU A 146 16.16 7.39 -36.18
C GLU A 146 17.28 8.39 -36.47
N VAL A 147 17.08 9.66 -36.10
CA VAL A 147 18.03 10.76 -36.27
C VAL A 147 18.22 11.47 -34.93
N GLU A 148 19.42 12.00 -34.68
CA GLU A 148 19.77 12.67 -33.42
C GLU A 148 18.94 13.94 -33.16
N GLU A 149 18.51 14.63 -34.22
CA GLU A 149 17.61 15.80 -34.16
C GLU A 149 16.29 15.49 -33.44
N ASP A 150 15.80 14.24 -33.47
CA ASP A 150 14.57 13.84 -32.77
C ASP A 150 14.71 13.98 -31.24
N LEU A 151 15.94 13.95 -30.72
CA LEU A 151 16.26 13.98 -29.30
C LEU A 151 16.39 15.40 -28.72
N GLU A 152 16.41 16.43 -29.57
CA GLU A 152 16.62 17.84 -29.15
C GLU A 152 15.55 18.34 -28.19
N ASN A 153 14.33 17.81 -28.30
CA ASN A 153 13.19 18.24 -27.48
C ASN A 153 13.00 17.42 -26.20
N ILE A 154 13.87 16.44 -25.94
CA ILE A 154 13.77 15.60 -24.74
C ILE A 154 14.50 16.26 -23.58
N GLU A 155 13.88 16.25 -22.40
CA GLU A 155 14.54 16.69 -21.16
C GLU A 155 15.55 15.63 -20.69
N TRP A 156 16.77 16.07 -20.39
CA TRP A 156 17.86 15.20 -19.93
C TRP A 156 18.26 15.56 -18.51
N TRP A 157 18.66 14.56 -17.73
CA TRP A 157 19.27 14.75 -16.42
C TRP A 157 20.46 13.81 -16.25
N GLN A 158 21.64 14.39 -15.98
CA GLN A 158 22.89 13.66 -15.77
C GLN A 158 23.21 12.64 -16.91
N GLY A 159 22.91 13.01 -18.16
CA GLY A 159 23.16 12.18 -19.34
C GLY A 159 22.12 11.09 -19.61
N TYR A 160 21.01 11.05 -18.85
CA TYR A 160 19.90 10.12 -19.07
C TYR A 160 18.61 10.87 -19.46
N PRO A 161 17.76 10.30 -20.33
CA PRO A 161 16.46 10.89 -20.64
C PRO A 161 15.61 10.91 -19.37
N TYR A 162 15.13 12.09 -19.01
CA TYR A 162 14.44 12.30 -17.75
C TYR A 162 13.15 11.48 -17.64
N GLY A 163 12.39 11.40 -18.74
CA GLY A 163 11.20 10.54 -18.84
C GLY A 163 11.49 9.05 -18.58
N MET A 164 12.65 8.54 -19.00
CA MET A 164 13.02 7.13 -18.76
C MET A 164 13.27 6.84 -17.28
N LEU A 165 13.94 7.76 -16.58
CA LEU A 165 14.15 7.65 -15.13
C LEU A 165 12.82 7.65 -14.38
N TRP A 166 11.87 8.49 -14.82
CA TRP A 166 10.52 8.48 -14.27
C TRP A 166 9.79 7.18 -14.54
N TYR A 167 9.86 6.61 -15.74
CA TYR A 167 9.20 5.33 -16.03
C TYR A 167 9.69 4.20 -15.11
N ALA A 168 10.98 4.18 -14.74
CA ALA A 168 11.48 3.24 -13.74
C ALA A 168 10.79 3.40 -12.37
N PHE A 169 10.67 4.64 -11.89
CA PHE A 169 9.92 4.95 -10.66
C PHE A 169 8.43 4.57 -10.78
N LEU A 170 7.78 4.96 -11.88
CA LEU A 170 6.35 4.80 -12.10
C LEU A 170 5.93 3.33 -12.15
N ILE A 171 6.72 2.46 -12.77
CA ILE A 171 6.44 1.02 -12.82
C ILE A 171 6.44 0.41 -11.41
N VAL A 172 7.45 0.73 -10.60
CA VAL A 172 7.56 0.22 -9.22
C VAL A 172 6.44 0.79 -8.35
N ALA A 173 6.17 2.09 -8.46
CA ALA A 173 5.07 2.75 -7.74
C ALA A 173 3.72 2.13 -8.10
N LEU A 174 3.46 1.92 -9.39
CA LEU A 174 2.22 1.29 -9.88
C LEU A 174 2.04 -0.11 -9.28
N GLN A 175 3.08 -0.95 -9.31
CA GLN A 175 3.03 -2.29 -8.71
C GLN A 175 2.69 -2.24 -7.22
N ILE A 176 3.39 -1.40 -6.45
CA ILE A 176 3.14 -1.24 -5.01
C ILE A 176 1.70 -0.80 -4.74
N HIS A 177 1.18 0.17 -5.49
CA HIS A 177 -0.17 0.70 -5.28
C HIS A 177 -1.28 -0.26 -5.72
N LEU A 178 -1.09 -1.01 -6.82
CA LEU A 178 -2.01 -2.08 -7.21
C LEU A 178 -2.08 -3.18 -6.14
N PHE A 179 -0.94 -3.61 -5.59
CA PHE A 179 -0.93 -4.57 -4.49
C PHE A 179 -1.55 -4.02 -3.22
N THR A 180 -1.33 -2.74 -2.91
CA THR A 180 -1.98 -2.03 -1.80
C THR A 180 -3.50 -2.11 -1.92
N LEU A 181 -4.06 -1.81 -3.10
CA LEU A 181 -5.50 -1.90 -3.36
C LEU A 181 -6.01 -3.34 -3.30
N HIS A 182 -5.23 -4.30 -3.80
CA HIS A 182 -5.59 -5.71 -3.76
C HIS A 182 -5.70 -6.24 -2.31
N PHE A 183 -4.65 -6.06 -1.50
CA PHE A 183 -4.64 -6.57 -0.12
C PHE A 183 -5.63 -5.83 0.78
N SER A 184 -5.82 -4.52 0.57
CA SER A 184 -6.83 -3.76 1.31
C SER A 184 -8.26 -4.20 0.97
N GLN A 185 -8.56 -4.56 -0.28
CA GLN A 185 -9.85 -5.17 -0.64
C GLN A 185 -10.05 -6.52 0.05
N LYS A 186 -9.05 -7.42 0.02
CA LYS A 186 -9.12 -8.72 0.72
C LYS A 186 -9.38 -8.57 2.23
N LEU A 187 -8.78 -7.55 2.86
CA LEU A 187 -9.03 -7.24 4.27
C LEU A 187 -10.44 -6.72 4.52
N LEU A 188 -10.96 -5.86 3.64
CA LEU A 188 -12.33 -5.37 3.74
C LEU A 188 -13.35 -6.51 3.63
N ASP A 189 -13.16 -7.39 2.65
CA ASP A 189 -14.03 -8.56 2.45
C ASP A 189 -14.05 -9.44 3.71
N ALA A 190 -12.87 -9.72 4.28
CA ALA A 190 -12.74 -10.52 5.50
C ALA A 190 -13.40 -9.86 6.72
N TRP A 191 -13.23 -8.55 6.91
CA TRP A 191 -13.79 -7.84 8.07
C TRP A 191 -15.30 -7.65 7.96
N LEU A 192 -15.82 -7.42 6.74
CA LEU A 192 -17.26 -7.29 6.48
C LEU A 192 -18.00 -8.63 6.62
N ALA A 193 -17.41 -9.73 6.16
CA ALA A 193 -17.96 -11.07 6.36
C ALA A 193 -18.14 -11.37 7.87
N ARG A 194 -17.15 -10.99 8.70
CA ARG A 194 -17.24 -11.14 10.17
C ARG A 194 -18.36 -10.31 10.78
N ILE A 195 -18.53 -9.07 10.33
CA ILE A 195 -19.60 -8.19 10.84
C ILE A 195 -20.98 -8.74 10.48
N SER A 196 -21.12 -9.31 9.27
CA SER A 196 -22.38 -9.86 8.78
C SER A 196 -22.76 -11.14 9.51
N GLY A 197 -21.80 -12.05 9.76
CA GLY A 197 -22.03 -13.27 10.53
C GLY A 197 -22.46 -12.98 11.98
N ARG A 198 -21.88 -11.96 12.63
CA ARG A 198 -22.27 -11.53 13.98
C ARG A 198 -23.67 -10.94 14.10
N LYS A 199 -24.30 -10.54 12.99
CA LYS A 199 -25.69 -10.03 13.00
C LYS A 199 -26.73 -11.14 12.85
N GLN A 200 -26.30 -12.35 12.47
CA GLN A 200 -27.18 -13.51 12.25
C GLN A 200 -27.20 -14.47 13.45
N GLU A 201 -26.24 -14.34 14.37
CA GLU A 201 -26.24 -14.95 15.72
C GLU A 201 -26.94 -14.01 16.71
#